data_AF-A0A516TN28-F1
#
_entry.id   AF-A0A516TN28-F1
#
_cell.length_a   1.000
_cell.length_b   1.000
_cell.length_c   1.000
_cell.angle_alpha   90.00
_cell.angle_beta   90.00
_cell.angle_gamma   90.00
#
_symmetry.space_group_name_H-M   'P 1'
#
loop_
_entity.id
_entity.type
_entity.pdbx_description
1 polymer ?
#
loop_
_entity_poly.entity_id
_entity_poly.type
_entity_poly.pdbx_seq_one_letter_code
_entity_poly.pdbx_strand_id
1 'polypeptide(L)'
;MQELDLFHQKTKKINQFSGYLLVAIALTLLSIGIVALFSASGKFVLEKESQISSLMLRQFLWIAIGLFSCLVFSLIDYHKLLQLSIWLLILGFFLLILCFVPGIGHKVHGSSRWISIGGFNVEPSEFSKIFISLFFAHILSNAKKTGPFFMSPFFTAFVTVGLFVSLLIVSGDLGSSLLYFMVFVLFLYLGVFP
;
A
#
# COMPACT_ATOMS: atom_id res chain seq x y z
N MET A 1 13.59 23.06 -33.41
CA MET A 1 12.97 23.69 -32.21
C MET A 1 11.47 23.41 -32.16
N GLN A 2 10.70 23.76 -33.19
CA GLN A 2 9.24 23.59 -33.25
C GLN A 2 8.73 22.13 -33.08
N GLU A 3 9.46 21.14 -33.60
CA GLU A 3 9.17 19.71 -33.39
C GLU A 3 9.30 19.29 -31.92
N LEU A 4 10.35 19.74 -31.22
CA LEU A 4 10.59 19.40 -29.81
C LEU A 4 9.50 19.97 -28.90
N ASP A 5 9.01 21.18 -29.19
CA ASP A 5 7.93 21.81 -28.45
C ASP A 5 6.60 21.05 -28.63
N LEU A 6 6.31 20.56 -29.84
CA LEU A 6 5.14 19.73 -30.13
C LEU A 6 5.19 18.41 -29.33
N PHE A 7 6.33 17.72 -29.32
CA PHE A 7 6.51 16.48 -28.55
C PHE A 7 6.34 16.70 -27.04
N HIS A 8 6.87 17.79 -26.49
CA HIS A 8 6.74 18.13 -25.07
C HIS A 8 5.29 18.47 -24.69
N GLN A 9 4.57 19.15 -25.58
CA GLN A 9 3.15 19.45 -25.37
C GLN A 9 2.28 18.19 -25.45
N LYS A 10 2.60 17.27 -26.37
CA LYS A 10 1.87 16.00 -26.54
C LYS A 10 2.04 15.08 -25.34
N THR A 11 3.27 14.94 -24.83
CA THR A 11 3.57 14.12 -23.63
C THR A 11 2.95 14.70 -22.37
N LYS A 12 2.98 16.02 -22.17
CA LYS A 12 2.29 16.68 -21.05
C LYS A 12 0.77 16.46 -21.10
N LYS A 13 0.16 16.54 -22.28
CA LYS A 13 -1.28 16.31 -22.48
C LYS A 13 -1.67 14.85 -22.24
N ILE A 14 -0.85 13.90 -22.69
CA ILE A 14 -1.05 12.46 -22.42
C ILE A 14 -0.96 12.17 -20.92
N ASN A 15 0.05 12.68 -20.22
CA ASN A 15 0.19 12.47 -18.77
C ASN A 15 -0.99 13.06 -17.97
N GLN A 16 -1.48 14.24 -18.36
CA GLN A 16 -2.66 14.83 -17.75
C GLN A 16 -3.92 14.00 -18.02
N PHE A 17 -4.13 13.56 -19.26
CA PHE A 17 -5.26 12.71 -19.63
C PHE A 17 -5.25 11.37 -18.87
N SER A 18 -4.09 10.71 -18.79
CA SER A 18 -3.90 9.48 -18.02
C SER A 18 -4.20 9.69 -16.53
N GLY A 19 -3.79 10.82 -15.95
CA GLY A 19 -4.10 11.18 -14.57
C GLY A 19 -5.60 11.29 -14.31
N TYR A 20 -6.33 12.04 -15.15
CA TYR A 20 -7.78 12.16 -15.03
C TYR A 20 -8.51 10.82 -15.21
N LEU A 21 -8.03 9.99 -16.13
CA LEU A 21 -8.60 8.66 -16.38
C LEU A 21 -8.42 7.73 -15.18
N LEU A 22 -7.25 7.72 -14.53
CA LEU A 22 -7.02 6.93 -13.32
C LEU A 22 -7.92 7.37 -12.17
N VAL A 23 -8.07 8.68 -11.97
CA VAL A 23 -8.97 9.22 -10.94
C VAL A 23 -10.42 8.84 -11.23
N ALA A 24 -10.86 8.93 -12.48
CA ALA A 24 -12.21 8.52 -12.88
C ALA A 24 -12.46 7.03 -12.59
N ILE A 25 -11.51 6.16 -12.94
CA ILE A 25 -11.61 4.71 -12.65
C ILE A 25 -11.64 4.44 -11.14
N ALA A 26 -10.80 5.13 -10.36
CA ALA A 26 -10.81 4.97 -8.90
C ALA A 26 -12.15 5.38 -8.28
N LEU A 27 -12.75 6.49 -8.74
CA LEU A 27 -14.05 6.96 -8.25
C LEU A 27 -15.21 6.05 -8.66
N THR A 28 -15.18 5.45 -9.86
CA THR A 28 -16.20 4.49 -10.28
C THR A 28 -16.11 3.20 -9.46
N LEU A 29 -14.90 2.66 -9.26
CA LEU A 29 -14.67 1.51 -8.38
C LEU A 29 -15.13 1.78 -6.93
N LEU A 30 -14.84 2.96 -6.40
CA LEU A 30 -15.29 3.37 -5.08
C LEU A 30 -16.82 3.42 -5.00
N SER A 31 -17.47 3.97 -6.01
CA SER A 31 -18.94 4.04 -6.09
C SER A 31 -19.57 2.64 -6.14
N ILE A 32 -19.03 1.74 -6.95
CA ILE A 32 -19.45 0.34 -7.03
C ILE A 32 -19.28 -0.34 -5.66
N GLY A 33 -18.16 -0.10 -4.98
CA GLY A 33 -17.89 -0.65 -3.65
C GLY A 33 -18.90 -0.20 -2.60
N ILE A 34 -19.31 1.07 -2.62
CA ILE A 34 -20.38 1.57 -1.74
C ILE A 34 -21.68 0.84 -2.03
N VAL A 35 -22.12 0.79 -3.29
CA VAL A 35 -23.38 0.10 -3.67
C VAL A 35 -23.37 -1.37 -3.25
N ALA A 36 -22.23 -2.06 -3.44
CA ALA A 36 -22.07 -3.45 -3.01
C ALA A 36 -22.16 -3.60 -1.48
N LEU A 37 -21.56 -2.69 -0.71
CA LEU A 37 -21.63 -2.70 0.75
C LEU A 37 -23.06 -2.50 1.26
N PHE A 38 -23.79 -1.55 0.67
CA PHE A 38 -25.21 -1.31 0.97
C PHE A 38 -26.06 -2.56 0.67
N SER A 39 -25.85 -3.19 -0.48
CA SER A 39 -26.58 -4.40 -0.89
C SER A 39 -26.30 -5.60 0.04
N ALA A 40 -25.05 -5.81 0.42
CA ALA A 40 -24.65 -6.88 1.34
C ALA A 40 -25.16 -6.64 2.77
N SER A 41 -25.16 -5.38 3.23
CA SER A 41 -25.62 -5.01 4.58
C SER A 41 -27.15 -5.05 4.71
N GLY A 42 -27.89 -4.87 3.62
CA GLY A 42 -29.36 -4.91 3.59
C GLY A 42 -29.98 -6.22 4.11
N LYS A 43 -29.25 -7.34 4.07
CA LYS A 43 -29.72 -8.63 4.60
C LYS A 43 -29.71 -8.73 6.12
N PHE A 44 -29.01 -7.84 6.82
CA PHE A 44 -28.94 -7.80 8.29
C PHE A 44 -29.99 -6.85 8.91
N VAL A 45 -30.86 -6.24 8.10
CA VAL A 45 -31.82 -5.19 8.50
C VAL A 45 -32.94 -5.73 9.39
N LEU A 46 -33.25 -7.02 9.34
CA LEU A 46 -34.43 -7.57 10.03
C LEU A 46 -34.28 -7.65 11.57
N GLU A 47 -33.08 -7.48 12.13
CA GLU A 47 -32.88 -7.56 13.60
C GLU A 47 -32.03 -6.42 14.21
N LYS A 48 -31.25 -5.63 13.43
CA LYS A 48 -30.29 -4.66 13.99
C LYS A 48 -30.09 -3.39 13.15
N GLU A 49 -31.11 -2.54 13.04
CA GLU A 49 -31.00 -1.22 12.38
C GLU A 49 -29.83 -0.36 12.90
N SER A 50 -29.56 -0.38 14.21
CA SER A 50 -28.49 0.40 14.83
C SER A 50 -27.08 -0.01 14.40
N GLN A 51 -26.87 -1.27 13.99
CA GLN A 51 -25.56 -1.74 13.54
C GLN A 51 -25.28 -1.35 12.09
N ILE A 52 -26.30 -1.30 11.24
CA ILE A 52 -26.15 -0.95 9.82
C ILE A 52 -25.79 0.53 9.66
N SER A 53 -26.46 1.42 10.40
CA SER A 53 -26.11 2.84 10.41
C SER A 53 -24.67 3.07 10.87
N SER A 54 -24.19 2.30 11.85
CA SER A 54 -22.80 2.38 12.34
C SER A 54 -21.75 1.93 11.30
N LEU A 55 -22.04 0.90 10.50
CA LEU A 55 -21.14 0.41 9.45
C LEU A 55 -21.05 1.39 8.29
N MET A 56 -22.19 1.95 7.88
CA MET A 56 -22.26 2.96 6.82
C MET A 56 -21.53 4.23 7.20
N LEU A 57 -21.76 4.74 8.41
CA LEU A 57 -21.08 5.93 8.92
C LEU A 57 -19.56 5.71 8.97
N ARG A 58 -19.13 4.53 9.43
CA ARG A 58 -17.71 4.15 9.43
C ARG A 58 -17.13 4.09 8.01
N GLN A 59 -17.87 3.57 7.03
CA GLN A 59 -17.43 3.54 5.63
C GLN A 59 -17.23 4.95 5.06
N PHE A 60 -18.18 5.85 5.30
CA PHE A 60 -18.06 7.25 4.87
C PHE A 60 -16.87 7.95 5.52
N LEU A 61 -16.62 7.70 6.81
CA LEU A 61 -15.42 8.22 7.50
C LEU A 61 -14.13 7.70 6.87
N TRP A 62 -14.02 6.40 6.57
CA TRP A 62 -12.83 5.84 5.92
C TRP A 62 -12.62 6.37 4.50
N ILE A 63 -13.70 6.57 3.74
CA ILE A 63 -13.62 7.21 2.41
C ILE A 63 -13.12 8.64 2.54
N ALA A 64 -13.65 9.41 3.50
CA ALA A 64 -13.21 10.79 3.74
C ALA A 64 -11.72 10.85 4.13
N ILE A 65 -11.28 9.98 5.05
CA ILE A 65 -9.87 9.87 5.47
C ILE A 65 -8.98 9.46 4.28
N GLY A 66 -9.43 8.51 3.46
CA GLY A 66 -8.70 8.04 2.28
C GLY A 66 -8.55 9.12 1.21
N LEU A 67 -9.63 9.84 0.89
CA LEU A 67 -9.60 10.97 -0.05
C LEU A 67 -8.72 12.11 0.46
N PHE A 68 -8.84 12.46 1.74
CA PHE A 68 -7.98 13.47 2.38
C PHE A 68 -6.51 13.06 2.31
N SER A 69 -6.19 11.81 2.65
CA SER A 69 -4.83 11.27 2.56
C SER A 69 -4.31 11.32 1.12
N CYS A 70 -5.12 10.92 0.14
CA CYS A 70 -4.78 10.99 -1.29
C CYS A 70 -4.41 12.42 -1.72
N LEU A 71 -5.20 13.41 -1.32
CA LEU A 71 -4.93 14.82 -1.61
C LEU A 71 -3.61 15.28 -0.97
N VAL A 72 -3.37 14.93 0.30
CA VAL A 72 -2.13 15.29 1.01
C VAL A 72 -0.93 14.65 0.33
N PHE A 73 -0.97 13.35 0.05
CA PHE A 73 0.16 12.64 -0.59
C PHE A 73 0.40 13.08 -2.03
N SER A 74 -0.64 13.52 -2.76
CA SER A 74 -0.51 14.11 -4.11
C SER A 74 0.32 15.39 -4.12
N LEU A 75 0.34 16.14 -3.02
CA LEU A 75 1.13 17.37 -2.87
C LEU A 75 2.59 17.11 -2.47
N ILE A 76 2.93 15.88 -2.06
CA ILE A 76 4.28 15.54 -1.60
C ILE A 76 5.12 15.08 -2.79
N ASP A 77 6.30 15.67 -2.95
CA ASP A 77 7.26 15.25 -3.97
C ASP A 77 7.74 13.82 -3.70
N TYR A 78 7.48 12.93 -4.66
CA TYR A 78 7.86 11.51 -4.58
C TYR A 78 9.36 11.31 -4.46
N HIS A 79 10.20 12.24 -4.92
CA HIS A 79 11.66 12.13 -4.77
C HIS A 79 12.08 12.18 -3.29
N LYS A 80 11.38 12.98 -2.47
CA LYS A 80 11.63 13.05 -1.02
C LYS A 80 11.25 11.74 -0.34
N LEU A 81 10.11 11.15 -0.73
CA LEU A 81 9.69 9.83 -0.26
C LEU A 81 10.71 8.75 -0.62
N LEU A 82 11.26 8.81 -1.84
CA LEU A 82 12.26 7.85 -2.31
C LEU A 82 13.58 7.96 -1.54
N GLN A 83 14.00 9.16 -1.13
CA GLN A 83 15.17 9.37 -0.26
C GLN A 83 14.94 8.84 1.17
N LEU A 84 13.71 8.89 1.67
CA LEU A 84 13.32 8.37 2.98
C LEU A 84 12.96 6.88 2.97
N SER A 85 13.09 6.20 1.83
CA SER A 85 12.62 4.81 1.64
C SER A 85 13.17 3.82 2.67
N ILE A 86 14.45 3.96 3.06
CA ILE A 86 15.07 3.11 4.10
C ILE A 86 14.40 3.33 5.46
N TRP A 87 14.16 4.58 5.83
CA TRP A 87 13.48 4.92 7.10
C TRP A 87 12.02 4.44 7.10
N LEU A 88 11.32 4.57 5.97
CA LEU A 88 9.97 4.05 5.80
C LEU A 88 9.94 2.52 5.87
N LEU A 89 10.96 1.83 5.33
CA LEU A 89 11.08 0.38 5.44
C LEU A 89 11.24 -0.06 6.90
N ILE A 90 12.12 0.61 7.65
CA ILE A 90 12.32 0.36 9.09
C ILE A 90 11.02 0.61 9.86
N LEU A 91 10.31 1.69 9.54
CA LEU A 91 9.00 1.98 10.11
C LEU A 91 8.00 0.86 9.80
N GLY A 92 8.01 0.31 8.59
CA GLY A 92 7.17 -0.84 8.21
C GLY A 92 7.43 -2.08 9.05
N PHE A 93 8.70 -2.44 9.23
CA PHE A 93 9.09 -3.53 10.13
C PHE A 93 8.65 -3.26 11.56
N PHE A 94 8.90 -2.05 12.06
CA PHE A 94 8.52 -1.65 13.41
C PHE A 94 7.00 -1.78 13.63
N LEU A 95 6.18 -1.31 12.69
CA LEU A 95 4.72 -1.39 12.79
C LEU A 95 4.22 -2.85 12.77
N LEU A 96 4.83 -3.73 11.98
CA LEU A 96 4.49 -5.16 11.98
C LEU A 96 4.90 -5.86 13.27
N ILE A 97 6.07 -5.53 13.82
CA ILE A 97 6.51 -6.05 15.12
C ILE A 97 5.57 -5.57 16.22
N LEU A 98 5.10 -4.33 16.13
CA LEU A 98 4.17 -3.74 17.09
C LEU A 98 2.83 -4.49 17.18
N CYS A 99 2.37 -5.13 16.09
CA CYS A 99 1.20 -6.02 16.13
C CYS A 99 1.35 -7.21 17.09
N PHE A 100 2.57 -7.63 17.41
CA PHE A 100 2.82 -8.73 18.34
C PHE A 100 2.88 -8.29 19.80
N VAL A 101 2.93 -6.97 20.08
CA VAL A 101 2.99 -6.47 21.45
C VAL A 101 1.63 -6.63 22.13
N PRO A 102 1.54 -7.38 23.24
CA PRO A 102 0.29 -7.58 23.96
C PRO A 102 -0.21 -6.24 24.51
N GLY A 103 -1.50 -5.94 24.30
CA GLY A 103 -2.14 -4.68 24.68
C GLY A 103 -2.28 -3.66 23.55
N ILE A 104 -1.48 -3.78 22.47
CA ILE A 104 -1.59 -2.94 21.26
C ILE A 104 -2.15 -3.77 20.09
N GLY A 105 -1.64 -4.98 19.92
CA GLY A 105 -2.12 -5.93 18.93
C GLY A 105 -3.46 -6.54 19.32
N HIS A 106 -4.46 -6.39 18.46
CA HIS A 106 -5.77 -6.99 18.62
C HIS A 106 -5.87 -8.28 17.79
N LYS A 107 -6.18 -9.40 18.47
CA LYS A 107 -6.42 -10.68 17.80
C LYS A 107 -7.85 -10.71 17.27
N VAL A 108 -8.00 -10.79 15.95
CA VAL A 108 -9.29 -11.00 15.29
C VAL A 108 -9.20 -12.34 14.56
N HIS A 109 -10.16 -13.24 14.76
CA HIS A 109 -10.19 -14.58 14.15
C HIS A 109 -8.89 -15.40 14.33
N GLY A 110 -8.27 -15.32 15.52
CA GLY A 110 -7.03 -16.06 15.83
C GLY A 110 -5.74 -15.42 15.31
N SER A 111 -5.81 -14.21 14.75
CA SER A 111 -4.67 -13.56 14.10
C SER A 111 -4.42 -12.14 14.60
N SER A 112 -3.16 -11.84 14.97
CA SER A 112 -2.70 -10.54 15.46
C SER A 112 -2.30 -9.63 14.29
N ARG A 113 -3.27 -9.15 13.51
CA ARG A 113 -3.02 -8.27 12.34
C ARG A 113 -3.37 -6.81 12.57
N TRP A 114 -4.24 -6.55 13.55
CA TRP A 114 -4.87 -5.26 13.72
C TRP A 114 -4.29 -4.53 14.92
N ILE A 115 -4.00 -3.26 14.75
CA ILE A 115 -3.72 -2.34 15.85
C ILE A 115 -4.98 -1.52 16.09
N SER A 116 -5.56 -1.65 17.29
CA SER A 116 -6.77 -0.92 17.67
C SER A 116 -6.39 0.39 18.38
N ILE A 117 -6.68 1.53 17.76
CA ILE A 117 -6.41 2.86 18.32
C ILE A 117 -7.73 3.64 18.36
N GLY A 118 -8.25 3.91 19.56
CA GLY A 118 -9.42 4.79 19.73
C GLY A 118 -10.68 4.36 18.96
N GLY A 119 -10.90 3.06 18.77
CA GLY A 119 -12.04 2.53 18.01
C GLY A 119 -11.79 2.35 16.51
N PHE A 120 -10.62 2.76 16.01
CA PHE A 120 -10.16 2.44 14.66
C PHE A 120 -9.26 1.23 14.68
N ASN A 121 -9.44 0.33 13.70
CA ASN A 121 -8.55 -0.80 13.49
C ASN A 121 -7.72 -0.48 12.26
N VAL A 122 -6.41 -0.41 12.44
CA VAL A 122 -5.44 -0.15 11.38
C VAL A 122 -4.65 -1.42 11.16
N GLU A 123 -4.44 -1.80 9.90
CA GLU A 123 -3.62 -2.93 9.53
C GLU A 123 -2.24 -2.44 9.08
N PRO A 124 -1.17 -2.67 9.86
CA PRO A 124 0.19 -2.25 9.49
C PRO A 124 0.70 -2.79 8.16
N SER A 125 0.26 -3.99 7.78
CA SER A 125 0.67 -4.68 6.55
C SER A 125 0.42 -3.81 5.31
N GLU A 126 -0.69 -3.06 5.30
CA GLU A 126 -1.08 -2.14 4.22
C GLU A 126 -0.04 -1.04 3.98
N PHE A 127 0.45 -0.42 5.06
CA PHE A 127 1.47 0.64 4.95
C PHE A 127 2.81 0.06 4.52
N SER A 128 3.22 -1.08 5.08
CA SER A 128 4.49 -1.70 4.75
C SER A 128 4.59 -2.15 3.29
N LYS A 129 3.48 -2.44 2.60
CA LYS A 129 3.46 -2.71 1.14
C LYS A 129 3.92 -1.51 0.32
N ILE A 130 3.52 -0.31 0.73
CA ILE A 130 3.95 0.94 0.08
C ILE A 130 5.44 1.16 0.36
N PHE A 131 5.88 0.97 1.61
CA PHE A 131 7.26 1.20 2.03
C PHE A 131 8.25 0.27 1.35
N ILE A 132 7.94 -1.03 1.24
CA ILE A 132 8.80 -1.98 0.53
C ILE A 132 8.88 -1.67 -0.96
N SER A 133 7.76 -1.24 -1.57
CA SER A 133 7.73 -0.85 -2.99
C SER A 133 8.60 0.38 -3.25
N LEU A 134 8.57 1.39 -2.37
CA LEU A 134 9.45 2.57 -2.45
C LEU A 134 10.93 2.20 -2.27
N PHE A 135 11.23 1.30 -1.34
CA PHE A 135 12.59 0.80 -1.12
C PHE A 135 13.12 0.03 -2.34
N PHE A 136 12.28 -0.78 -2.97
CA PHE A 136 12.62 -1.51 -4.20
C PHE A 136 12.85 -0.56 -5.37
N ALA A 137 11.99 0.44 -5.54
CA ALA A 137 12.22 1.49 -6.53
C ALA A 137 13.56 2.22 -6.29
N HIS A 138 13.88 2.54 -5.03
CA HIS A 138 15.13 3.20 -4.64
C HIS A 138 16.37 2.35 -4.94
N ILE A 139 16.33 1.06 -4.60
CA ILE A 139 17.43 0.14 -4.88
C ILE A 139 17.62 -0.02 -6.39
N LEU A 140 16.52 -0.15 -7.15
CA LEU A 140 16.59 -0.31 -8.60
C LEU A 140 17.10 0.96 -9.30
N SER A 141 16.65 2.15 -8.86
CA SER A 141 17.12 3.42 -9.42
C SER A 141 18.60 3.70 -9.14
N ASN A 142 19.12 3.18 -8.02
CA ASN A 142 20.50 3.39 -7.59
C ASN A 142 21.40 2.17 -7.83
N ALA A 143 20.91 1.15 -8.54
CA ALA A 143 21.64 -0.08 -8.81
C ALA A 143 22.84 0.19 -9.72
N LYS A 144 24.00 0.45 -9.12
CA LYS A 144 25.29 0.39 -9.82
C LYS A 144 25.66 -1.09 -9.96
N LYS A 145 25.87 -1.55 -11.20
CA LYS A 145 26.13 -2.96 -11.55
C LYS A 145 27.45 -3.53 -10.98
N THR A 146 28.23 -2.73 -10.25
CA THR A 146 29.58 -3.08 -9.78
C THR A 146 29.64 -3.03 -8.25
N GLY A 147 29.50 -4.21 -7.62
CA GLY A 147 29.64 -4.41 -6.18
C GLY A 147 29.68 -5.90 -5.81
N PRO A 148 30.13 -6.26 -4.60
CA PRO A 148 30.15 -7.64 -4.12
C PRO A 148 28.73 -8.25 -4.04
N PHE A 149 28.60 -9.57 -4.21
CA PHE A 149 27.31 -10.29 -4.29
C PHE A 149 26.37 -10.03 -3.10
N PHE A 150 26.90 -9.90 -1.88
CA PHE A 150 26.11 -9.59 -0.67
C PHE A 150 25.55 -8.15 -0.64
N MET A 151 26.12 -7.23 -1.43
CA MET A 151 25.57 -5.89 -1.64
C MET A 151 24.75 -5.79 -2.92
N SER A 152 24.49 -6.93 -3.58
CA SER A 152 23.65 -6.96 -4.77
C SER A 152 22.23 -6.52 -4.41
N PRO A 153 21.60 -5.66 -5.24
CA PRO A 153 20.21 -5.26 -5.06
C PRO A 153 19.27 -6.46 -4.92
N PHE A 154 19.59 -7.58 -5.58
CA PHE A 154 18.84 -8.83 -5.52
C PHE A 154 18.91 -9.51 -4.15
N PHE A 155 20.10 -9.57 -3.55
CA PHE A 155 20.26 -10.18 -2.23
C PHE A 155 19.57 -9.34 -1.15
N THR A 156 19.73 -8.02 -1.19
CA THR A 156 19.07 -7.09 -0.27
C THR A 156 17.54 -7.21 -0.37
N ALA A 157 17.00 -7.31 -1.59
CA ALA A 157 15.56 -7.49 -1.79
C ALA A 157 15.06 -8.85 -1.25
N PHE A 158 15.81 -9.93 -1.49
CA PHE A 158 15.47 -11.26 -1.00
C PHE A 158 15.41 -11.31 0.53
N VAL A 159 16.43 -10.78 1.21
CA VAL A 159 16.47 -10.72 2.68
C VAL A 159 15.31 -9.88 3.23
N THR A 160 15.08 -8.70 2.63
CA THR A 160 14.00 -7.79 3.07
C THR A 160 12.63 -8.47 2.98
N VAL A 161 12.31 -9.07 1.82
CA VAL A 161 11.01 -9.75 1.63
C VAL A 161 10.91 -10.98 2.53
N GLY A 162 11.97 -11.76 2.64
CA GLY A 162 12.01 -12.94 3.51
C GLY A 162 11.66 -12.58 4.96
N LEU A 163 12.19 -11.47 5.47
CA LEU A 163 11.84 -10.96 6.81
C LEU A 163 10.37 -10.54 6.89
N PHE A 164 9.87 -9.73 5.95
CA PHE A 164 8.46 -9.31 5.95
C PHE A 164 7.50 -10.50 5.90
N VAL A 165 7.73 -11.44 4.98
CA VAL A 165 6.92 -12.64 4.81
C VAL A 165 6.98 -13.51 6.07
N SER A 166 8.15 -13.67 6.68
CA SER A 166 8.28 -14.44 7.93
C SER A 166 7.42 -13.84 9.05
N LEU A 167 7.47 -12.51 9.23
CA LEU A 167 6.64 -11.80 10.21
C LEU A 167 5.15 -11.96 9.90
N LEU A 168 4.75 -11.87 8.64
CA LEU A 168 3.35 -12.00 8.23
C LEU A 168 2.82 -13.43 8.39
N ILE A 169 3.62 -14.45 8.14
CA ILE A 169 3.22 -15.85 8.40
C ILE A 169 2.98 -16.05 9.90
N VAL A 170 3.85 -15.50 10.76
CA VAL A 170 3.69 -15.58 12.22
C VAL A 170 2.47 -14.80 12.71
N SER A 171 2.13 -13.68 12.08
CA SER A 171 0.89 -12.95 12.41
C SER A 171 -0.36 -13.71 11.96
N GLY A 172 -0.21 -14.68 11.05
CA GLY A 172 -1.27 -15.49 10.44
C GLY A 172 -1.72 -14.98 9.07
N ASP A 173 -1.01 -14.00 8.49
CA ASP A 173 -1.38 -13.30 7.27
C ASP A 173 -0.80 -13.87 5.97
N LEU A 174 -1.40 -14.97 5.53
CA LEU A 174 -1.00 -15.64 4.29
C LEU A 174 -1.32 -14.82 3.03
N GLY A 175 -2.42 -14.08 3.03
CA GLY A 175 -2.83 -13.27 1.87
C GLY A 175 -1.82 -12.15 1.61
N SER A 176 -1.49 -11.37 2.65
CA SER A 176 -0.45 -10.35 2.53
C SER A 176 0.91 -10.97 2.23
N SER A 177 1.30 -12.07 2.87
CA SER A 177 2.57 -12.76 2.58
C SER A 177 2.75 -13.07 1.09
N LEU A 178 1.69 -13.57 0.44
CA LEU A 178 1.71 -13.89 -0.98
C LEU A 178 1.84 -12.65 -1.87
N LEU A 179 1.21 -11.53 -1.49
CA LEU A 179 1.38 -10.26 -2.19
C LEU A 179 2.82 -9.74 -2.10
N TYR A 180 3.48 -9.84 -0.95
CA TYR A 180 4.89 -9.45 -0.81
C TYR A 180 5.80 -10.29 -1.68
N PHE A 181 5.51 -11.59 -1.77
CA PHE A 181 6.22 -12.48 -2.69
C PHE A 181 6.00 -12.08 -4.16
N MET A 182 4.78 -11.69 -4.55
CA MET A 182 4.52 -11.19 -5.91
C MET A 182 5.29 -9.89 -6.21
N VAL A 183 5.34 -8.95 -5.25
CA VAL A 183 6.13 -7.71 -5.38
C VAL A 183 7.62 -8.03 -5.56
N PHE A 184 8.13 -9.04 -4.86
CA PHE A 184 9.50 -9.52 -5.05
C PHE A 184 9.75 -10.07 -6.44
N VAL A 185 8.85 -10.92 -6.96
CA VAL A 185 8.96 -11.46 -8.32
C VAL A 185 8.94 -10.33 -9.36
N LEU A 186 8.06 -9.34 -9.18
CA LEU A 186 8.02 -8.17 -10.05
C LEU A 186 9.33 -7.38 -9.99
N PHE A 187 9.90 -7.19 -8.80
CA PHE A 187 11.20 -6.56 -8.64
C PHE A 187 12.31 -7.33 -9.36
N LEU A 188 12.34 -8.66 -9.25
CA LEU A 188 13.31 -9.48 -9.97
C LEU A 188 13.17 -9.32 -11.49
N TYR A 189 11.93 -9.36 -11.99
CA TYR A 189 11.66 -9.17 -13.41
C TYR A 189 12.18 -7.82 -13.92
N LEU A 190 11.84 -6.72 -13.23
CA LEU A 190 12.30 -5.37 -13.60
C LEU A 190 13.81 -5.15 -13.39
N GLY A 191 14.41 -5.85 -12.43
CA GLY A 191 15.85 -5.75 -12.14
C GLY A 191 16.72 -6.56 -13.10
N VAL A 192 16.21 -7.68 -13.61
CA VAL A 192 16.94 -8.57 -14.54
C VAL A 192 16.77 -8.13 -15.99
N PHE A 193 15.58 -7.66 -16.38
CA PHE A 193 15.26 -7.23 -17.74
C PHE A 193 15.15 -5.69 -17.80
N PRO A 194 16.24 -4.97 -18.17
CA PRO A 194 16.22 -3.51 -18.30
C PRO A 194 15.37 -3.02 -19.47
#